data_AF-A0A949LKF7-F1
#
_entry.id   AF-A0A949LKF7-F1
#
_cell.length_a   1.000
_cell.length_b   1.000
_cell.length_c   1.000
_cell.angle_alpha   90.00
_cell.angle_beta   90.00
_cell.angle_gamma   90.00
#
_symmetry.space_group_name_H-M   'P 1'
#
loop_
_entity.id
_entity.type
_entity.pdbx_description
1 polymer ?
#
loop_
_entity_poly.entity_id
_entity_poly.type
_entity_poly.pdbx_seq_one_letter_code
_entity_poly.pdbx_strand_id
1 'polypeptide(L)'
;GHEGYVVVSKVRALKPNEGFNAATDVYGDLVKDGVIDPVKVTRSALANAASIAAMFITTEALVFETPEEKKVEAAGHGHSHGPGGHSH
;
A
#
# COMPACT_ATOMS: atom_id res chain seq x y z
N GLY A 1 6.84 -3.36 22.40
CA GLY A 1 7.07 -4.50 21.48
C GLY A 1 8.49 -4.98 21.66
N HIS A 2 8.79 -6.23 21.31
CA HIS A 2 10.14 -6.80 21.40
C HIS A 2 11.12 -6.11 20.44
N GLU A 3 12.41 -6.16 20.76
CA GLU A 3 13.47 -5.69 19.86
C GLU A 3 13.55 -6.58 18.60
N GLY A 4 13.04 -6.07 17.48
CA GLY A 4 12.85 -6.84 16.25
C GLY A 4 14.13 -7.49 15.72
N TYR A 5 15.27 -6.80 15.84
CA TYR A 5 16.58 -7.34 15.45
C TYR A 5 16.98 -8.58 16.27
N VAL A 6 16.69 -8.58 17.57
CA VAL A 6 16.99 -9.71 18.47
C VAL A 6 16.11 -10.91 18.11
N VAL A 7 14.82 -10.68 17.90
CA VAL A 7 13.86 -11.73 17.52
C VAL A 7 14.25 -12.36 16.18
N VAL A 8 14.51 -11.55 15.16
CA VAL A 8 14.92 -12.03 13.83
C VAL A 8 16.22 -12.83 13.90
N SER A 9 17.21 -12.33 14.65
CA SER A 9 18.50 -13.02 14.81
C SER A 9 18.34 -14.38 15.47
N LYS A 10 17.47 -14.48 16.49
CA LYS A 10 17.18 -15.75 17.15
C LYS A 10 16.43 -16.71 16.23
N VAL A 11 15.36 -16.27 15.56
CA VAL A 11 14.57 -17.12 14.64
C VAL A 11 15.44 -17.71 13.52
N ARG A 12 16.40 -16.93 12.99
CA ARG A 12 17.32 -17.41 11.95
C ARG A 12 18.20 -18.60 12.37
N ALA A 13 18.43 -18.78 13.67
CA ALA A 13 19.24 -19.88 14.22
C ALA A 13 18.39 -21.11 14.62
N LEU A 14 17.06 -21.03 14.53
CA LEU A 14 16.16 -22.12 14.89
C LEU A 14 15.97 -23.12 13.75
N LYS A 15 15.37 -24.26 14.08
CA LYS A 15 15.06 -25.32 13.10
C LYS A 15 13.88 -24.91 12.21
N PRO A 16 13.66 -25.61 11.07
CA PRO A 16 12.42 -25.46 10.32
C PRO A 16 11.18 -25.59 11.22
N ASN A 17 10.14 -24.80 10.92
CA ASN A 17 8.90 -24.65 11.70
C ASN A 17 9.03 -23.98 13.08
N GLU A 18 10.23 -23.85 13.63
CA GLU A 18 10.43 -23.09 14.87
C GLU A 18 10.51 -21.58 14.58
N GLY A 19 9.79 -20.79 15.36
CA GLY A 19 9.74 -19.34 15.21
C GLY A 19 9.24 -18.65 16.47
N PHE A 20 8.96 -17.35 16.36
CA PHE A 20 8.44 -16.53 17.45
C PHE A 20 6.92 -16.39 17.31
N ASN A 21 6.17 -16.85 18.31
CA ASN A 21 4.73 -16.71 18.36
C ASN A 21 4.38 -15.36 19.01
N ALA A 22 3.96 -14.40 18.19
CA ALA A 22 3.66 -13.04 18.66
C ALA A 22 2.39 -12.93 19.52
N ALA A 23 1.54 -13.96 19.56
CA ALA A 23 0.37 -13.98 20.44
C ALA A 23 0.72 -14.41 21.88
N THR A 24 1.79 -15.20 22.05
CA THR A 24 2.19 -15.77 23.36
C THR A 24 3.56 -15.29 23.84
N ASP A 25 4.31 -14.58 23.00
CA ASP A 25 5.69 -14.14 23.24
C ASP A 25 6.70 -15.29 23.46
N VAL A 26 6.40 -16.49 22.95
CA VAL A 26 7.22 -17.70 23.11
C VAL A 26 7.83 -18.14 21.79
N TYR A 27 9.03 -18.73 21.86
CA TYR A 27 9.65 -19.42 20.72
C TYR A 27 9.29 -20.89 20.74
N GLY A 28 8.84 -21.43 19.61
CA GLY A 28 8.39 -22.80 19.51
C GLY A 28 8.02 -23.20 18.08
N ASP A 29 7.49 -24.40 17.94
CA ASP A 29 7.00 -24.93 16.67
C ASP A 29 5.68 -24.25 16.30
N LEU A 30 5.72 -23.33 15.34
CA LEU A 30 4.57 -22.52 14.94
C LEU A 30 3.46 -23.35 14.31
N VAL A 31 3.79 -24.49 13.71
CA VAL A 31 2.80 -25.41 13.13
C VAL A 31 2.00 -26.08 14.25
N LYS A 32 2.66 -26.51 15.32
CA LYS A 32 1.97 -27.06 16.50
C LYS A 32 1.13 -26.02 17.23
N ASP A 33 1.59 -24.77 17.24
CA ASP A 33 0.86 -23.64 17.81
C ASP A 33 -0.33 -23.18 16.94
N GLY A 34 -0.51 -23.78 15.75
CA GLY A 34 -1.60 -23.44 14.83
C GLY A 34 -1.36 -22.16 14.01
N VAL A 35 -0.16 -21.59 14.06
CA VAL A 35 0.25 -20.42 13.27
C VAL A 35 0.84 -20.90 11.95
N ILE A 36 -0.03 -21.12 10.96
CA ILE A 36 0.35 -21.62 9.64
C ILE A 36 -0.27 -20.82 8.51
N ASP A 37 0.54 -20.52 7.50
CA ASP A 37 0.08 -19.89 6.26
C ASP A 37 -0.02 -20.93 5.13
N PRO A 38 -1.11 -20.90 4.33
CA PRO A 38 -1.18 -21.71 3.13
C PRO A 38 -0.06 -21.36 2.14
N VAL A 39 0.56 -22.37 1.54
CA VAL A 39 1.68 -22.18 0.59
C VAL A 39 1.37 -21.16 -0.52
N LYS A 40 0.13 -21.16 -1.02
CA LYS A 40 -0.32 -20.22 -2.06
C LYS A 40 -0.25 -18.76 -1.57
N VAL A 41 -0.56 -18.49 -0.30
CA VAL A 41 -0.55 -17.14 0.28
C VAL A 41 0.88 -16.62 0.32
N THR A 42 1.81 -17.33 0.96
CA THR A 42 3.21 -16.90 1.08
C THR A 42 3.88 -16.75 -0.29
N ARG A 43 3.64 -17.69 -1.22
CA ARG A 43 4.22 -17.64 -2.58
C ARG A 43 3.68 -16.48 -3.40
N SER A 44 2.37 -16.26 -3.40
CA SER A 44 1.76 -15.18 -4.19
C SER A 44 2.14 -13.81 -3.63
N ALA A 45 2.18 -13.66 -2.31
CA ALA A 45 2.62 -12.42 -1.67
C ALA A 45 4.05 -12.04 -2.10
N LEU A 46 4.99 -12.98 -2.02
CA LEU A 46 6.38 -12.74 -2.44
C LEU A 46 6.49 -12.44 -3.94
N ALA A 47 5.83 -13.22 -4.79
CA ALA A 47 5.90 -13.04 -6.24
C ALA A 47 5.33 -11.69 -6.69
N ASN A 48 4.20 -11.27 -6.12
CA ASN A 48 3.58 -9.99 -6.42
C ASN A 48 4.46 -8.82 -5.93
N ALA A 49 5.01 -8.93 -4.71
CA ALA A 49 5.92 -7.92 -4.18
C ALA A 49 7.19 -7.78 -5.05
N ALA A 50 7.80 -8.90 -5.44
CA ALA A 50 8.98 -8.89 -6.31
C ALA A 50 8.66 -8.30 -7.70
N SER A 51 7.47 -8.57 -8.25
CA SER A 51 7.02 -8.00 -9.53
C SER A 51 6.92 -6.47 -9.47
N ILE A 52 6.25 -5.92 -8.44
CA ILE A 52 6.15 -4.47 -8.25
C ILE A 52 7.52 -3.86 -7.97
N ALA A 53 8.35 -4.49 -7.14
CA ALA A 53 9.71 -4.01 -6.87
C ALA A 53 10.56 -3.95 -8.13
N ALA A 54 10.49 -4.99 -8.98
CA ALA A 54 11.20 -5.02 -10.25
C ALA A 54 10.74 -3.88 -11.17
N MET A 55 9.43 -3.70 -11.33
CA MET A 55 8.87 -2.58 -12.11
C MET A 55 9.33 -1.22 -11.56
N PHE A 56 9.28 -1.02 -10.24
CA PHE A 56 9.70 0.23 -9.61
C PHE A 56 11.19 0.52 -9.81
N ILE A 57 12.08 -0.47 -9.64
CA ILE A 57 13.53 -0.29 -9.78
C ILE A 57 13.91 0.12 -11.21
N THR A 58 13.18 -0.36 -12.22
CA THR A 58 13.46 -0.04 -13.63
C THR A 58 12.68 1.16 -14.16
N THR A 59 11.82 1.79 -13.34
CA THR A 59 11.03 2.94 -13.76
C THR A 59 11.85 4.20 -13.61
N GLU A 60 12.21 4.84 -14.73
CA GLU A 60 13.07 6.03 -14.73
C GLU A 60 12.29 7.34 -14.53
N ALA A 61 10.99 7.37 -14.85
CA ALA A 61 10.15 8.56 -14.73
C ALA A 61 8.71 8.21 -14.32
N LEU A 62 8.11 9.09 -13.53
CA LEU A 62 6.70 9.06 -13.16
C LEU A 62 6.07 10.39 -13.52
N VAL A 63 4.96 10.37 -14.26
CA VAL A 63 4.17 11.55 -14.59
C VAL A 63 2.94 11.54 -13.69
N PHE A 64 2.66 12.66 -13.04
CA PHE A 64 1.43 12.85 -12.27
C PHE A 64 0.78 14.18 -12.65
N GLU A 65 -0.55 14.22 -12.65
CA GLU A 65 -1.32 15.44 -12.79
C GLU A 65 -1.50 16.06 -11.40
N THR A 66 -1.21 17.36 -11.28
CA THR A 66 -1.49 18.09 -10.04
C THR A 66 -3.00 18.29 -9.94
N PRO A 67 -3.65 17.91 -8.83
CA PRO A 67 -5.08 18.16 -8.65
C PRO A 67 -5.38 19.66 -8.80
N GLU A 68 -6.33 20.02 -9.65
CA GLU A 68 -6.74 21.41 -9.79
C GLU A 68 -7.36 21.91 -8.48
N GLU A 69 -6.95 23.09 -8.03
CA GLU A 69 -7.73 23.84 -7.04
C GLU A 69 -9.08 24.15 -7.70
N LYS A 70 -10.17 23.64 -7.11
CA LYS A 70 -11.52 24.03 -7.51
C LYS A 70 -11.61 25.54 -7.42
N LYS A 71 -11.63 26.23 -8.57
CA LYS A 71 -12.02 27.64 -8.63
C LYS A 71 -13.40 27.73 -7.99
N VAL A 72 -13.47 28.39 -6.84
CA VAL A 72 -14.75 28.88 -6.34
C VAL A 72 -15.20 29.89 -7.37
N GLU A 73 -16.11 29.48 -8.26
CA GLU A 73 -16.81 30.42 -9.12
C GLU A 73 -17.55 31.38 -8.19
N ALA A 74 -16.94 32.56 -8.00
CA ALA A 74 -17.60 33.66 -7.34
C ALA A 74 -18.81 34.03 -8.18
N ALA A 75 -19.97 33.54 -7.74
CA ALA A 75 -21.27 33.97 -8.20
C ALA A 75 -21.32 35.50 -8.22
N GLY A 76 -21.64 36.06 -9.39
CA GLY A 76 -22.10 37.43 -9.52
C GLY A 76 -21.09 38.38 -10.14
N HIS A 77 -21.17 38.56 -11.46
CA HIS A 77 -21.10 39.88 -12.07
C HIS A 77 -22.16 39.92 -13.18
N GLY A 78 -23.29 40.54 -12.85
CA GLY A 78 -24.37 40.76 -13.80
C GLY A 78 -23.94 41.72 -14.90
N HIS A 79 -24.17 41.33 -16.15
CA HIS A 79 -24.31 42.28 -17.24
C HIS A 79 -25.66 42.06 -17.93
N SER A 80 -26.60 42.89 -17.47
CA SER A 80 -27.77 43.28 -18.23
C SER A 80 -27.35 44.08 -19.45
N HIS A 81 -27.61 43.57 -20.65
CA HIS A 81 -27.91 44.42 -21.79
C HIS A 81 -29.25 43.97 -22.38
N GLY A 82 -30.21 44.89 -22.27
CA GLY A 82 -31.57 44.78 -22.80
C GLY A 82 -31.63 44.95 -24.34
N PRO A 83 -32.84 45.12 -24.89
CA PRO A 83 -33.33 44.34 -26.03
C PRO A 83 -33.07 44.97 -27.40
N GLY A 84 -32.52 44.17 -28.31
CA GLY A 84 -32.61 44.33 -29.76
C GLY A 84 -32.30 42.97 -30.38
N GLY A 85 -33.23 42.22 -30.98
CA GLY A 85 -34.32 42.63 -31.84
C GLY A 85 -33.82 42.62 -33.27
N HIS A 86 -33.72 41.46 -33.92
CA HIS A 86 -33.86 41.28 -35.37
C HIS A 86 -34.18 39.81 -35.68
N SER A 87 -35.42 39.63 -36.14
CA SER A 87 -35.90 38.52 -36.94
C SER A 87 -35.16 38.47 -38.29
N HIS A 88 -34.64 37.30 -38.66
CA HIS A 88 -34.92 36.56 -39.90
C HIS A 88 -34.15 35.24 -39.90
#